data_AF-A0A8D8A471-F1
#
_entry.id   AF-A0A8D8A471-F1
#
_cell.length_a   1.000
_cell.length_b   1.000
_cell.length_c   1.000
_cell.angle_alpha   90.00
_cell.angle_beta   90.00
_cell.angle_gamma   90.00
#
_symmetry.space_group_name_H-M   'P 1'
#
loop_
_entity.id
_entity.type
_entity.pdbx_description
1 polymer ?
#
loop_
_entity_poly.entity_id
_entity_poly.type
_entity_poly.pdbx_seq_one_letter_code
_entity_poly.pdbx_strand_id
1 'polypeptide(L)'
;MMKFSVITVSDSCSNGTATDTSGPHLVSLVKEKLDATDVNYLVVPDEADVIQKLLIYQCDVLKVRAVFTTGGTGFAPRDVTPEATRAVLTKEAPQLTMAMTLTSLEKTKFAVLSRAVCGVREKTLIVNFPGSKKAVDECFHSIVNVIPHILQLMADEIPKVKETHRKIQSGEGHVHVCPHATGKGGDDRNSPYPMLEVVDALDIIMSTIATQKIPRKQISRVNIPPFRASVKDGYALKSSGDKGVKRVVGYVAAGNGIIRDYFDIDQCYKINTGAPVPDQADAVIQIEDTKLISTDNDIEKIIEVLSSPSPNLDIRSIGSDLRMGEDVFEHRYPLDAAQRSLLASIGETINVGQLRIAVISTGDELVHPYGDGAQAGSMEGKIFDSNTTMLVQLLRQFGFTEEQCLVSQIVVQDELVLPANLLS
;
A
#
# COMPACT_ATOMS: atom_id res chain seq x y z
N MET A 1 -17.68 -35.08 -4.46
CA MET A 1 -18.37 -34.19 -5.40
C MET A 1 -18.26 -32.76 -4.90
N MET A 2 -17.77 -31.84 -5.72
CA MET A 2 -17.76 -30.42 -5.36
C MET A 2 -19.12 -29.83 -5.70
N LYS A 3 -19.91 -29.52 -4.67
CA LYS A 3 -21.21 -28.85 -4.79
C LYS A 3 -21.01 -27.35 -4.66
N PHE A 4 -21.58 -26.59 -5.58
CA PHE A 4 -21.57 -25.13 -5.57
C PHE A 4 -22.99 -24.58 -5.60
N SER A 5 -23.15 -23.32 -5.26
CA SER A 5 -24.40 -22.59 -5.46
C SER A 5 -24.16 -21.28 -6.19
N VAL A 6 -25.04 -20.97 -7.14
CA VAL A 6 -25.16 -19.66 -7.76
C VAL A 6 -26.53 -19.09 -7.39
N ILE A 7 -26.55 -17.85 -6.90
CA ILE A 7 -27.77 -17.16 -6.48
C ILE A 7 -27.85 -15.81 -7.19
N THR A 8 -28.87 -15.62 -8.00
CA THR A 8 -29.18 -14.31 -8.56
C THR A 8 -30.07 -13.55 -7.60
N VAL A 9 -29.64 -12.36 -7.20
CA VAL A 9 -30.39 -11.44 -6.36
C VAL A 9 -30.92 -10.32 -7.25
N SER A 10 -32.23 -10.36 -7.51
CA SER A 10 -32.91 -9.38 -8.36
C SER A 10 -34.42 -9.46 -8.19
N ASP A 11 -35.03 -8.36 -7.75
CA ASP A 11 -36.49 -8.19 -7.69
C ASP A 11 -37.14 -8.46 -9.05
N SER A 12 -36.56 -7.93 -10.15
CA SER A 12 -37.14 -8.06 -11.49
C SER A 12 -37.07 -9.48 -12.03
N CYS A 13 -35.97 -10.20 -11.80
CA CYS A 13 -35.83 -11.59 -12.20
C CYS A 13 -36.70 -12.51 -11.32
N SER A 14 -36.73 -12.27 -10.00
CA SER A 14 -37.56 -13.04 -9.08
C SER A 14 -39.06 -12.90 -9.38
N ASN A 15 -39.50 -11.71 -9.81
CA ASN A 15 -40.88 -11.45 -10.19
C ASN A 15 -41.22 -11.84 -11.65
N GLY A 16 -40.25 -12.39 -12.40
CA GLY A 16 -40.45 -12.81 -13.80
C GLY A 16 -40.59 -11.66 -14.81
N THR A 17 -40.26 -10.43 -14.41
CA THR A 17 -40.33 -9.23 -15.28
C THR A 17 -39.07 -9.02 -16.11
N ALA A 18 -37.98 -9.70 -15.78
CA ALA A 18 -36.74 -9.73 -16.54
C ALA A 18 -36.18 -11.16 -16.58
N THR A 19 -35.43 -11.47 -17.65
CA THR A 19 -34.74 -12.76 -17.78
C THR A 19 -33.34 -12.66 -17.20
N ASP A 20 -33.00 -13.53 -16.26
CA ASP A 20 -31.64 -13.60 -15.73
C ASP A 20 -30.67 -14.14 -16.80
N THR A 21 -29.62 -13.36 -17.05
CA THR A 21 -28.51 -13.73 -17.95
C THR A 21 -27.19 -13.89 -17.22
N SER A 22 -27.06 -13.35 -16.01
CA SER A 22 -25.83 -13.33 -15.22
C SER A 22 -25.68 -14.62 -14.43
N GLY A 23 -26.75 -15.10 -13.78
CA GLY A 23 -26.74 -16.34 -13.01
C GLY A 23 -26.41 -17.57 -13.87
N PRO A 24 -27.11 -17.83 -14.99
CA PRO A 24 -26.79 -18.94 -15.89
C PRO A 24 -25.37 -18.87 -16.48
N HIS A 25 -24.87 -17.66 -16.74
CA HIS A 25 -23.48 -17.46 -17.18
C HIS A 25 -22.50 -17.89 -16.10
N LEU A 26 -22.72 -17.45 -14.86
CA LEU A 26 -21.89 -17.81 -13.72
C LEU A 26 -21.93 -19.32 -13.43
N VAL A 27 -23.08 -19.98 -13.58
CA VAL A 27 -23.18 -21.45 -13.49
C VAL A 27 -22.26 -22.12 -14.52
N SER A 28 -22.26 -21.63 -15.76
CA SER A 28 -21.40 -22.16 -16.82
C SER A 28 -19.92 -21.99 -16.49
N LEU A 29 -19.51 -20.79 -16.04
CA LEU A 29 -18.14 -20.49 -15.63
C LEU A 29 -17.66 -21.39 -14.48
N VAL A 30 -18.52 -21.62 -13.48
CA VAL A 30 -18.21 -22.46 -12.33
C VAL A 30 -18.02 -23.92 -12.74
N LYS A 31 -18.88 -24.43 -13.62
CA LYS A 31 -18.74 -25.80 -14.15
C LYS A 31 -17.48 -25.96 -14.98
N GLU A 32 -17.16 -24.98 -15.82
CA GLU A 32 -16.00 -25.04 -16.72
C GLU A 32 -14.67 -24.88 -15.98
N LYS A 33 -14.58 -23.94 -15.03
CA LYS A 33 -13.29 -23.53 -14.44
C LYS A 33 -13.00 -24.14 -13.07
N LEU A 34 -14.00 -24.67 -12.36
CA LEU A 34 -13.85 -25.17 -10.99
C LEU A 34 -14.18 -26.66 -10.84
N ASP A 35 -14.27 -27.40 -11.95
CA ASP A 35 -14.63 -28.84 -11.99
C ASP A 35 -15.87 -29.18 -11.14
N ALA A 36 -16.84 -28.25 -11.11
CA ALA A 36 -18.01 -28.36 -10.27
C ALA A 36 -18.95 -29.45 -10.79
N THR A 37 -19.03 -30.55 -10.06
CA THR A 37 -19.89 -31.70 -10.39
C THR A 37 -21.38 -31.38 -10.26
N ASP A 38 -21.73 -30.41 -9.43
CA ASP A 38 -23.11 -30.02 -9.15
C ASP A 38 -23.17 -28.53 -8.78
N VAL A 39 -24.06 -27.78 -9.41
CA VAL A 39 -24.23 -26.34 -9.19
C VAL A 39 -25.71 -26.05 -9.05
N ASN A 40 -26.14 -25.75 -7.82
CA ASN A 40 -27.49 -25.27 -7.56
C ASN A 40 -27.63 -23.85 -8.07
N TYR A 41 -28.72 -23.56 -8.78
CA TYR A 41 -29.02 -22.23 -9.29
C TYR A 41 -30.39 -21.77 -8.77
N LEU A 42 -30.41 -20.60 -8.14
CA LEU A 42 -31.59 -20.02 -7.51
C LEU A 42 -31.68 -18.53 -7.87
N VAL A 43 -32.91 -18.02 -7.90
CA VAL A 43 -33.19 -16.58 -8.04
C VAL A 43 -34.02 -16.15 -6.83
N VAL A 44 -33.64 -15.04 -6.21
CA VAL A 44 -34.31 -14.46 -5.03
C VAL A 44 -34.49 -12.95 -5.20
N PRO A 45 -35.49 -12.34 -4.53
CA PRO A 45 -35.65 -10.89 -4.52
C PRO A 45 -34.56 -10.22 -3.68
N ASP A 46 -34.45 -8.90 -3.80
CA ASP A 46 -33.53 -8.05 -3.06
C ASP A 46 -34.00 -7.82 -1.61
N GLU A 47 -34.23 -8.92 -0.88
CA GLU A 47 -34.69 -8.93 0.51
C GLU A 47 -33.62 -9.52 1.42
N ALA A 48 -33.13 -8.70 2.36
CA ALA A 48 -31.97 -9.04 3.17
C ALA A 48 -32.17 -10.33 4.00
N ASP A 49 -33.37 -10.56 4.54
CA ASP A 49 -33.67 -11.75 5.34
C ASP A 49 -33.76 -13.02 4.47
N VAL A 50 -34.29 -12.92 3.24
CA VAL A 50 -34.36 -14.01 2.27
C VAL A 50 -32.95 -14.41 1.83
N ILE A 51 -32.11 -13.43 1.47
CA ILE A 51 -30.71 -13.66 1.08
C ILE A 51 -29.95 -14.33 2.24
N GLN A 52 -30.06 -13.80 3.46
CA GLN A 52 -29.40 -14.38 4.64
C GLN A 52 -29.82 -15.82 4.90
N LYS A 53 -31.13 -16.11 4.95
CA LYS A 53 -31.65 -17.46 5.17
C LYS A 53 -31.16 -18.43 4.10
N LEU A 54 -31.14 -17.99 2.84
CA LEU A 54 -30.66 -18.84 1.75
C LEU A 54 -29.16 -19.09 1.85
N LEU A 55 -28.34 -18.05 2.11
CA LEU A 55 -26.89 -18.22 2.31
C LEU A 55 -26.61 -19.20 3.46
N ILE A 56 -27.31 -19.06 4.60
CA ILE A 56 -27.21 -19.98 5.75
C ILE A 56 -27.59 -21.40 5.32
N TYR A 57 -28.71 -21.57 4.62
CA TYR A 57 -29.15 -22.90 4.17
C TYR A 57 -28.13 -23.56 3.22
N GLN A 58 -27.57 -22.81 2.28
CA GLN A 58 -26.55 -23.35 1.36
C GLN A 58 -25.28 -23.77 2.10
N CYS A 59 -24.84 -22.99 3.10
CA CYS A 59 -23.62 -23.25 3.86
C CYS A 59 -23.81 -24.36 4.90
N ASP A 60 -24.87 -24.29 5.71
CA ASP A 60 -24.99 -25.09 6.93
C ASP A 60 -25.73 -26.41 6.67
N VAL A 61 -26.69 -26.40 5.74
CA VAL A 61 -27.54 -27.56 5.42
C VAL A 61 -27.02 -28.29 4.18
N LEU A 62 -26.91 -27.61 3.05
CA LEU A 62 -26.42 -28.23 1.81
C LEU A 62 -24.91 -28.44 1.80
N LYS A 63 -24.17 -27.70 2.66
CA LYS A 63 -22.71 -27.78 2.81
C LYS A 63 -21.97 -27.67 1.48
N VAL A 64 -22.39 -26.69 0.66
CA VAL A 64 -21.72 -26.38 -0.60
C VAL A 64 -20.31 -25.84 -0.34
N ARG A 65 -19.39 -26.01 -1.28
CA ARG A 65 -18.00 -25.56 -1.17
C ARG A 65 -17.88 -24.05 -1.37
N ALA A 66 -18.66 -23.50 -2.29
CA ALA A 66 -18.81 -22.06 -2.42
C ALA A 66 -20.24 -21.66 -2.85
N VAL A 67 -20.62 -20.46 -2.43
CA VAL A 67 -21.82 -19.74 -2.86
C VAL A 67 -21.37 -18.49 -3.60
N PHE A 68 -21.85 -18.33 -4.83
CA PHE A 68 -21.59 -17.17 -5.66
C PHE A 68 -22.90 -16.44 -5.92
N THR A 69 -22.98 -15.17 -5.52
CA THR A 69 -24.16 -14.36 -5.81
C THR A 69 -23.91 -13.44 -6.99
N THR A 70 -24.95 -13.03 -7.71
CA THR A 70 -24.88 -11.95 -8.70
C THR A 70 -26.06 -10.99 -8.52
N GLY A 71 -25.77 -9.70 -8.47
CA GLY A 71 -26.79 -8.65 -8.28
C GLY A 71 -26.90 -8.12 -6.85
N GLY A 72 -27.58 -6.99 -6.70
CA GLY A 72 -27.82 -6.33 -5.41
C GLY A 72 -26.59 -5.70 -4.75
N THR A 73 -25.47 -5.49 -5.46
CA THR A 73 -24.21 -4.96 -4.90
C THR A 73 -23.98 -3.47 -5.14
N GLY A 74 -24.90 -2.77 -5.81
CA GLY A 74 -24.77 -1.35 -6.13
C GLY A 74 -25.14 -0.42 -4.97
N PHE A 75 -25.47 0.83 -5.30
CA PHE A 75 -25.88 1.87 -4.34
C PHE A 75 -27.38 2.17 -4.36
N ALA A 76 -28.19 1.44 -5.15
CA ALA A 76 -29.63 1.65 -5.17
C ALA A 76 -30.26 1.25 -3.82
N PRO A 77 -31.41 1.82 -3.43
CA PRO A 77 -32.06 1.50 -2.15
C PRO A 77 -32.40 0.01 -1.95
N ARG A 78 -32.53 -0.74 -3.04
CA ARG A 78 -32.78 -2.18 -3.04
C ARG A 78 -31.50 -3.02 -3.05
N ASP A 79 -30.34 -2.45 -3.36
CA ASP A 79 -29.08 -3.20 -3.36
C ASP A 79 -28.63 -3.55 -1.92
N VAL A 80 -29.03 -4.73 -1.43
CA VAL A 80 -28.78 -5.17 -0.03
C VAL A 80 -27.92 -6.44 0.09
N THR A 81 -27.43 -6.98 -1.02
CA THR A 81 -26.64 -8.23 -1.04
C THR A 81 -25.38 -8.16 -0.15
N PRO A 82 -24.58 -7.07 -0.15
CA PRO A 82 -23.41 -6.93 0.72
C PRO A 82 -23.75 -7.00 2.21
N GLU A 83 -24.79 -6.31 2.64
CA GLU A 83 -25.27 -6.27 4.03
C GLU A 83 -25.74 -7.65 4.48
N ALA A 84 -26.58 -8.30 3.65
CA ALA A 84 -27.08 -9.64 3.90
C ALA A 84 -25.95 -10.67 3.96
N THR A 85 -24.95 -10.56 3.07
CA THR A 85 -23.78 -11.45 3.07
C THR A 85 -22.96 -11.26 4.32
N ARG A 86 -22.60 -10.01 4.67
CA ARG A 86 -21.77 -9.71 5.84
C ARG A 86 -22.39 -10.22 7.14
N ALA A 87 -23.71 -10.15 7.28
CA ALA A 87 -24.42 -10.62 8.47
C ALA A 87 -24.26 -12.13 8.75
N VAL A 88 -23.91 -12.95 7.74
CA VAL A 88 -23.79 -14.41 7.89
C VAL A 88 -22.34 -14.90 7.90
N LEU A 89 -21.37 -14.03 7.62
CA LEU A 89 -19.95 -14.40 7.56
C LEU A 89 -19.39 -14.65 8.96
N THR A 90 -18.59 -15.71 9.06
CA THR A 90 -17.74 -15.99 10.24
C THR A 90 -16.36 -15.36 10.12
N LYS A 91 -15.89 -15.14 8.88
CA LYS A 91 -14.60 -14.53 8.56
C LYS A 91 -14.70 -13.78 7.24
N GLU A 92 -14.31 -12.51 7.21
CA GLU A 92 -14.26 -11.75 5.95
C GLU A 92 -13.01 -12.08 5.13
N ALA A 93 -13.12 -11.93 3.81
CA ALA A 93 -12.02 -12.09 2.84
C ALA A 93 -11.89 -10.82 1.96
N PRO A 94 -11.56 -9.65 2.55
CA PRO A 94 -11.61 -8.36 1.86
C PRO A 94 -10.63 -8.25 0.68
N GLN A 95 -9.52 -9.00 0.70
CA GLN A 95 -8.55 -9.02 -0.40
C GLN A 95 -9.13 -9.61 -1.69
N LEU A 96 -10.12 -10.51 -1.62
CA LEU A 96 -10.82 -11.01 -2.82
C LEU A 96 -11.65 -9.90 -3.46
N THR A 97 -12.40 -9.14 -2.64
CA THR A 97 -13.12 -7.96 -3.13
C THR A 97 -12.17 -6.97 -3.77
N MET A 98 -11.06 -6.66 -3.11
CA MET A 98 -10.06 -5.72 -3.62
C MET A 98 -9.44 -6.17 -4.94
N ALA A 99 -9.12 -7.45 -5.10
CA ALA A 99 -8.62 -8.01 -6.35
C ALA A 99 -9.64 -7.83 -7.49
N MET A 100 -10.91 -8.19 -7.25
CA MET A 100 -11.99 -7.98 -8.23
C MET A 100 -12.16 -6.50 -8.60
N THR A 101 -12.10 -5.60 -7.62
CA THR A 101 -12.25 -4.15 -7.83
C THR A 101 -11.09 -3.58 -8.64
N LEU A 102 -9.84 -3.92 -8.31
CA LEU A 102 -8.65 -3.43 -9.01
C LEU A 102 -8.63 -3.90 -10.47
N THR A 103 -8.88 -5.18 -10.73
CA THR A 103 -8.94 -5.71 -12.10
C THR A 103 -10.10 -5.09 -12.90
N SER A 104 -11.23 -4.80 -12.24
CA SER A 104 -12.37 -4.14 -12.91
C SER A 104 -12.11 -2.66 -13.19
N LEU A 105 -11.35 -1.97 -12.34
CA LEU A 105 -10.97 -0.56 -12.50
C LEU A 105 -10.07 -0.32 -13.71
N GLU A 106 -9.25 -1.31 -14.10
CA GLU A 106 -8.47 -1.27 -15.33
C GLU A 106 -9.36 -1.20 -16.59
N LYS A 107 -10.60 -1.72 -16.50
CA LYS A 107 -11.54 -1.77 -17.62
C LYS A 107 -12.59 -0.65 -17.58
N THR A 108 -13.00 -0.24 -16.38
CA THR A 108 -14.04 0.79 -16.21
C THR A 108 -13.94 1.52 -14.88
N LYS A 109 -13.99 2.86 -14.93
CA LYS A 109 -14.08 3.71 -13.74
C LYS A 109 -15.33 3.46 -12.88
N PHE A 110 -16.38 2.88 -13.45
CA PHE A 110 -17.62 2.58 -12.73
C PHE A 110 -17.51 1.38 -11.79
N ALA A 111 -16.41 0.61 -11.84
CA ALA A 111 -16.19 -0.53 -10.95
C ALA A 111 -16.20 -0.14 -9.45
N VAL A 112 -15.89 1.12 -9.13
CA VAL A 112 -15.97 1.67 -7.76
C VAL A 112 -17.37 1.64 -7.17
N LEU A 113 -18.42 1.46 -7.99
CA LEU A 113 -19.81 1.46 -7.55
C LEU A 113 -20.24 0.11 -6.95
N SER A 114 -19.43 -0.95 -7.07
CA SER A 114 -19.75 -2.25 -6.47
C SER A 114 -19.29 -2.29 -5.01
N ARG A 115 -20.22 -2.62 -4.11
CA ARG A 115 -19.98 -2.84 -2.68
C ARG A 115 -19.85 -4.33 -2.32
N ALA A 116 -19.42 -5.16 -3.27
CA ALA A 116 -19.34 -6.61 -3.11
C ALA A 116 -18.60 -7.05 -1.83
N VAL A 117 -19.10 -8.12 -1.19
CA VAL A 117 -18.49 -8.72 -0.01
C VAL A 117 -18.08 -10.15 -0.31
N CYS A 118 -16.90 -10.52 0.19
CA CYS A 118 -16.38 -11.87 0.12
C CYS A 118 -16.02 -12.34 1.53
N GLY A 119 -16.21 -13.63 1.80
CA GLY A 119 -15.81 -14.21 3.07
C GLY A 119 -16.16 -15.68 3.19
N VAL A 120 -16.06 -16.17 4.41
CA VAL A 120 -16.30 -17.57 4.77
C VAL A 120 -17.38 -17.67 5.83
N ARG A 121 -18.28 -18.63 5.63
CA ARG A 121 -19.17 -19.16 6.66
C ARG A 121 -18.88 -20.65 6.79
N GLU A 122 -18.54 -21.11 7.99
CA GLU A 122 -18.16 -22.51 8.23
C GLU A 122 -17.04 -22.99 7.28
N LYS A 123 -17.34 -23.93 6.38
CA LYS A 123 -16.43 -24.45 5.35
C LYS A 123 -16.85 -24.06 3.93
N THR A 124 -17.59 -22.95 3.81
CA THR A 124 -18.15 -22.46 2.54
C THR A 124 -17.65 -21.05 2.25
N LEU A 125 -17.05 -20.87 1.07
CA LEU A 125 -16.67 -19.56 0.54
C LEU A 125 -17.91 -18.84 -0.01
N ILE A 126 -18.11 -17.57 0.32
CA ILE A 126 -19.18 -16.72 -0.23
C ILE A 126 -18.54 -15.55 -0.97
N VAL A 127 -18.93 -15.33 -2.22
CA VAL A 127 -18.45 -14.21 -3.07
C VAL A 127 -19.65 -13.52 -3.72
N ASN A 128 -19.76 -12.20 -3.56
CA ASN A 128 -20.74 -11.42 -4.31
C ASN A 128 -20.14 -10.90 -5.61
N PHE A 129 -20.82 -11.16 -6.73
CA PHE A 129 -20.53 -10.57 -8.03
C PHE A 129 -21.54 -9.47 -8.39
N PRO A 130 -21.15 -8.51 -9.24
CA PRO A 130 -22.08 -7.50 -9.75
C PRO A 130 -23.23 -8.11 -10.58
N GLY A 131 -24.26 -7.32 -10.87
CA GLY A 131 -25.48 -7.81 -11.52
C GLY A 131 -25.42 -8.02 -13.05
N SER A 132 -24.44 -7.44 -13.75
CA SER A 132 -24.35 -7.58 -15.21
C SER A 132 -23.45 -8.74 -15.64
N LYS A 133 -23.85 -9.45 -16.69
CA LYS A 133 -23.11 -10.61 -17.23
C LYS A 133 -21.64 -10.28 -17.52
N LYS A 134 -21.38 -9.10 -18.10
CA LYS A 134 -20.01 -8.63 -18.38
C LYS A 134 -19.20 -8.45 -17.10
N ALA A 135 -19.76 -7.78 -16.09
CA ALA A 135 -19.05 -7.54 -14.84
C ALA A 135 -18.82 -8.84 -14.03
N VAL A 136 -19.77 -9.78 -14.08
CA VAL A 136 -19.59 -11.13 -13.52
C VAL A 136 -18.40 -11.82 -14.18
N ASP A 137 -18.33 -11.81 -15.51
CA ASP A 137 -17.25 -12.43 -16.25
C ASP A 137 -15.89 -11.85 -15.87
N GLU A 138 -15.78 -10.52 -15.84
CA GLU A 138 -14.54 -9.81 -15.48
C GLU A 138 -14.11 -10.10 -14.03
N CYS A 139 -15.04 -10.01 -13.08
CA CYS A 139 -14.76 -10.26 -11.67
C CYS A 139 -14.42 -11.74 -11.42
N PHE A 140 -15.13 -12.69 -12.03
CA PHE A 140 -14.88 -14.11 -11.84
C PHE A 140 -13.48 -14.49 -12.33
N HIS A 141 -13.10 -14.06 -13.54
CA HIS A 141 -11.77 -14.35 -14.08
C HIS A 141 -10.62 -13.74 -13.25
N SER A 142 -10.87 -12.65 -12.53
CA SER A 142 -9.84 -12.03 -11.66
C SER A 142 -9.46 -12.91 -10.46
N ILE A 143 -10.36 -13.78 -9.97
CA ILE A 143 -10.15 -14.58 -8.76
C ILE A 143 -10.25 -16.09 -8.99
N VAL A 144 -10.69 -16.55 -10.16
CA VAL A 144 -10.94 -17.99 -10.42
C VAL A 144 -9.74 -18.87 -10.11
N ASN A 145 -8.52 -18.40 -10.40
CA ASN A 145 -7.29 -19.17 -10.18
C ASN A 145 -6.96 -19.39 -8.70
N VAL A 146 -7.42 -18.53 -7.80
CA VAL A 146 -7.18 -18.66 -6.36
C VAL A 146 -8.27 -19.47 -5.64
N ILE A 147 -9.47 -19.56 -6.22
CA ILE A 147 -10.61 -20.26 -5.60
C ILE A 147 -10.29 -21.72 -5.26
N PRO A 148 -9.73 -22.57 -6.15
CA PRO A 148 -9.42 -23.96 -5.82
C PRO A 148 -8.51 -24.09 -4.59
N HIS A 149 -7.51 -23.22 -4.48
CA HIS A 149 -6.58 -23.22 -3.35
C HIS A 149 -7.26 -22.80 -2.04
N ILE A 150 -8.10 -21.76 -2.06
CA ILE A 150 -8.89 -21.33 -0.91
C ILE A 150 -9.77 -22.47 -0.40
N LEU A 151 -10.45 -23.18 -1.32
CA LEU A 151 -11.30 -24.31 -0.96
C LEU A 151 -10.50 -25.46 -0.35
N GLN A 152 -9.30 -25.76 -0.87
CA GLN A 152 -8.41 -26.79 -0.29
C GLN A 152 -7.94 -26.42 1.11
N LEU A 153 -7.55 -25.17 1.35
CA LEU A 153 -7.17 -24.67 2.67
C LEU A 153 -8.33 -24.83 3.67
N MET A 154 -9.55 -24.47 3.27
CA MET A 154 -10.75 -24.61 4.11
C MET A 154 -11.16 -26.06 4.37
N ALA A 155 -10.67 -27.02 3.57
CA ALA A 155 -10.92 -28.44 3.74
C ALA A 155 -9.87 -29.16 4.60
N ASP A 156 -8.83 -28.46 5.06
CA ASP A 156 -7.65 -29.06 5.71
C ASP A 156 -6.97 -30.13 4.83
N GLU A 157 -7.03 -30.00 3.50
CA GLU A 157 -6.40 -30.91 2.54
C GLU A 157 -4.88 -30.62 2.41
N ILE A 158 -4.16 -30.71 3.53
CA ILE A 158 -2.73 -30.34 3.69
C ILE A 158 -1.82 -30.90 2.57
N PRO A 159 -1.97 -32.15 2.09
CA PRO A 159 -1.12 -32.67 1.01
C PRO A 159 -1.30 -31.93 -0.32
N LYS A 160 -2.54 -31.59 -0.69
CA LYS A 160 -2.83 -30.86 -1.93
C LYS A 160 -2.46 -29.38 -1.83
N VAL A 161 -2.62 -28.79 -0.65
CA VAL A 161 -2.13 -27.43 -0.36
C VAL A 161 -0.62 -27.34 -0.61
N LYS A 162 0.16 -28.32 -0.11
CA LYS A 162 1.61 -28.40 -0.38
C LYS A 162 1.92 -28.60 -1.86
N GLU A 163 1.14 -29.39 -2.58
CA GLU A 163 1.29 -29.59 -4.03
C GLU A 163 0.96 -28.31 -4.82
N THR A 164 -0.07 -27.56 -4.45
CA THR A 164 -0.40 -26.28 -5.07
C THR A 164 0.64 -25.22 -4.78
N HIS A 165 1.19 -25.14 -3.55
CA HIS A 165 2.34 -24.27 -3.27
C HIS A 165 3.56 -24.66 -4.10
N ARG A 166 3.80 -25.96 -4.30
CA ARG A 166 4.87 -26.46 -5.18
C ARG A 166 4.64 -26.08 -6.65
N LYS A 167 3.41 -26.19 -7.16
CA LYS A 167 3.02 -25.79 -8.54
C LYS A 167 3.09 -24.29 -8.78
N ILE A 168 2.67 -23.48 -7.81
CA ILE A 168 2.76 -22.01 -7.87
C ILE A 168 4.22 -21.55 -7.80
N GLN A 169 5.06 -22.25 -7.02
CA GLN A 169 6.51 -22.01 -6.99
C GLN A 169 7.23 -22.49 -8.26
N SER A 170 6.70 -23.49 -8.96
CA SER A 170 7.35 -24.06 -10.15
C SER A 170 6.97 -23.40 -11.47
N GLY A 171 5.85 -22.66 -11.55
CA GLY A 171 5.34 -22.10 -12.81
C GLY A 171 4.97 -23.18 -13.84
N GLU A 172 4.08 -22.87 -14.78
CA GLU A 172 3.82 -23.74 -15.93
C GLU A 172 4.97 -23.64 -16.95
N GLY A 173 6.15 -24.08 -16.56
CA GLY A 173 7.22 -24.46 -17.47
C GLY A 173 7.11 -25.96 -17.71
N HIS A 174 7.14 -26.39 -18.97
CA HIS A 174 7.40 -27.79 -19.30
C HIS A 174 8.62 -28.26 -18.49
N VAL A 175 8.41 -29.13 -17.49
CA VAL A 175 9.52 -29.79 -16.80
C VAL A 175 10.11 -30.78 -17.78
N HIS A 176 11.07 -30.31 -18.57
CA HIS A 176 11.98 -31.16 -19.27
C HIS A 176 12.82 -31.87 -18.20
N VAL A 177 12.41 -33.07 -17.82
CA VAL A 177 13.28 -34.01 -17.10
C VAL A 177 14.33 -34.44 -18.12
N CYS A 178 15.44 -33.72 -18.15
CA CYS A 178 16.60 -34.12 -18.93
C CYS A 178 17.09 -35.46 -18.35
N PRO A 179 17.22 -36.53 -19.15
CA PRO A 179 17.69 -37.83 -18.65
C PRO A 179 19.16 -37.82 -18.24
N HIS A 180 19.86 -36.69 -18.36
CA HIS A 180 21.25 -36.54 -17.98
C HIS A 180 21.32 -36.19 -16.50
N ALA A 181 21.84 -37.12 -15.71
CA ALA A 181 22.28 -36.86 -14.35
C ALA A 181 23.37 -35.77 -14.38
N THR A 182 23.00 -34.51 -14.12
CA THR A 182 23.97 -33.42 -13.99
C THR A 182 24.77 -33.64 -12.72
N GLY A 183 26.03 -34.07 -12.89
CA GLY A 183 26.94 -34.24 -11.76
C GLY A 183 28.18 -35.09 -12.02
N LYS A 184 28.30 -35.83 -13.13
CA LYS A 184 29.53 -36.58 -13.44
C LYS A 184 29.83 -36.65 -14.94
N GLY A 185 30.44 -35.61 -15.48
CA GLY A 185 31.00 -35.62 -16.83
C GLY A 185 31.68 -34.30 -17.15
N GLY A 186 32.86 -34.35 -17.77
CA GLY A 186 33.62 -33.17 -18.24
C GLY A 186 33.35 -32.82 -19.70
N ASP A 187 32.25 -33.32 -20.28
CA ASP A 187 31.80 -32.91 -21.60
C ASP A 187 30.73 -31.81 -21.51
N ASP A 188 30.63 -31.06 -22.58
CA ASP A 188 29.76 -29.91 -22.84
C ASP A 188 28.26 -30.24 -22.80
N ARG A 189 27.90 -31.51 -22.52
CA ARG A 189 26.51 -31.98 -22.34
C ARG A 189 26.11 -32.14 -20.88
N ASN A 190 27.06 -31.99 -19.95
CA ASN A 190 26.81 -32.14 -18.52
C ASN A 190 27.18 -30.88 -17.76
N SER A 191 26.20 -30.26 -17.09
CA SER A 191 26.48 -29.18 -16.15
C SER A 191 27.27 -29.73 -14.95
N PRO A 192 28.39 -29.09 -14.55
CA PRO A 192 29.08 -29.42 -13.31
C PRO A 192 28.29 -28.99 -12.06
N TYR A 193 27.23 -28.20 -12.23
CA TYR A 193 26.36 -27.71 -11.16
C TYR A 193 25.07 -28.52 -11.07
N PRO A 194 24.64 -28.93 -9.86
CA PRO A 194 23.37 -29.61 -9.66
C PRO A 194 22.20 -28.66 -9.95
N MET A 195 21.09 -29.20 -10.43
CA MET A 195 19.84 -28.45 -10.54
C MET A 195 19.28 -28.22 -9.14
N LEU A 196 19.02 -26.96 -8.79
CA LEU A 196 18.42 -26.57 -7.52
C LEU A 196 16.96 -26.17 -7.74
N GLU A 197 16.11 -26.47 -6.76
CA GLU A 197 14.78 -25.87 -6.70
C GLU A 197 14.92 -24.37 -6.44
N VAL A 198 14.00 -23.57 -7.00
CA VAL A 198 14.04 -22.10 -6.89
C VAL A 198 14.07 -21.64 -5.43
N VAL A 199 13.33 -22.33 -4.54
CA VAL A 199 13.29 -22.02 -3.11
C VAL A 199 14.66 -22.22 -2.46
N ASP A 200 15.33 -23.34 -2.76
CA ASP A 200 16.66 -23.62 -2.22
C ASP A 200 17.70 -22.61 -2.74
N ALA A 201 17.60 -22.21 -4.01
CA ALA A 201 18.45 -21.17 -4.58
C ALA A 201 18.23 -19.81 -3.90
N LEU A 202 16.98 -19.43 -3.63
CA LEU A 202 16.65 -18.20 -2.90
C LEU A 202 17.19 -18.24 -1.46
N ASP A 203 17.07 -19.37 -0.76
CA ASP A 203 17.59 -19.53 0.61
C ASP A 203 19.13 -19.41 0.64
N ILE A 204 19.82 -19.97 -0.35
CA ILE A 204 21.28 -19.82 -0.51
C ILE A 204 21.63 -18.34 -0.76
N ILE A 205 20.92 -17.65 -1.67
CA ILE A 205 21.14 -16.22 -1.94
C ILE A 205 20.95 -15.41 -0.66
N MET A 206 19.82 -15.59 0.03
CA MET A 206 19.49 -14.82 1.22
C MET A 206 20.42 -15.09 2.41
N SER A 207 20.94 -16.31 2.54
CA SER A 207 21.92 -16.66 3.58
C SER A 207 23.35 -16.21 3.25
N THR A 208 23.68 -16.03 1.96
CA THR A 208 24.99 -15.54 1.51
C THR A 208 25.11 -14.03 1.62
N ILE A 209 24.00 -13.31 1.45
CA ILE A 209 23.97 -11.85 1.63
C ILE A 209 24.23 -11.53 3.10
N ALA A 210 25.44 -11.05 3.40
CA ALA A 210 25.77 -10.56 4.73
C ALA A 210 24.81 -9.42 5.09
N THR A 211 23.96 -9.64 6.10
CA THR A 211 23.12 -8.57 6.64
C THR A 211 24.07 -7.57 7.29
N GLN A 212 24.37 -6.46 6.60
CA GLN A 212 25.01 -5.34 7.27
C GLN A 212 24.05 -4.90 8.36
N LYS A 213 24.39 -5.19 9.63
CA LYS A 213 23.79 -4.47 10.74
C LYS A 213 24.20 -3.02 10.53
N ILE A 214 23.27 -2.20 10.07
CA ILE A 214 23.41 -0.74 10.08
C ILE A 214 22.67 -0.25 11.33
N PRO A 215 23.30 -0.15 12.52
CA PRO A 215 22.65 0.49 13.65
C PRO A 215 23.15 1.93 13.72
N ARG A 216 22.36 2.88 13.24
CA ARG A 216 22.43 4.25 13.75
C ARG A 216 21.01 4.76 13.84
N LYS A 217 20.38 4.51 14.98
CA LYS A 217 19.18 5.28 15.37
C LYS A 217 19.50 6.75 15.13
N GLN A 218 18.67 7.43 14.35
CA GLN A 218 18.85 8.85 14.15
C GLN A 218 18.39 9.54 15.43
N ILE A 219 19.27 10.31 16.05
CA ILE A 219 18.95 11.07 17.26
C ILE A 219 18.69 12.52 16.88
N SER A 220 17.70 13.16 17.50
CA SER A 220 17.44 14.57 17.28
C SER A 220 18.52 15.44 17.90
N ARG A 221 19.08 16.39 17.13
CA ARG A 221 20.02 17.40 17.64
C ARG A 221 19.35 18.69 18.11
N VAL A 222 18.03 18.77 17.98
CA VAL A 222 17.23 19.97 18.31
C VAL A 222 15.95 19.59 19.03
N ASN A 223 15.34 20.56 19.70
CA ASN A 223 13.97 20.43 20.17
C ASN A 223 13.01 20.89 19.07
N ILE A 224 11.87 20.22 18.92
CA ILE A 224 10.75 20.66 18.07
C ILE A 224 9.49 20.79 18.94
N PRO A 225 8.91 22.00 19.08
CA PRO A 225 9.50 23.28 18.68
C PRO A 225 10.72 23.65 19.57
N PRO A 226 11.65 24.49 19.09
CA PRO A 226 12.85 24.88 19.84
C PRO A 226 12.59 25.98 20.89
N PHE A 227 11.41 26.58 20.87
CA PHE A 227 10.92 27.61 21.79
C PHE A 227 9.45 27.31 22.12
N ARG A 228 8.89 27.97 23.14
CA ARG A 228 7.46 27.90 23.44
C ARG A 228 6.69 28.53 22.29
N ALA A 229 5.88 27.76 21.58
CA ALA A 229 5.23 28.20 20.35
C ALA A 229 3.71 28.29 20.54
N SER A 230 3.09 29.31 19.96
CA SER A 230 1.63 29.42 19.95
C SER A 230 1.00 28.33 19.09
N VAL A 231 -0.07 27.70 19.58
CA VAL A 231 -0.91 26.76 18.81
C VAL A 231 -1.93 27.49 17.94
N LYS A 232 -2.29 28.71 18.31
CA LYS A 232 -3.41 29.48 17.74
C LYS A 232 -3.00 30.90 17.37
N ASP A 233 -3.75 31.52 16.48
CA ASP A 233 -3.75 32.96 16.31
C ASP A 233 -4.60 33.59 17.42
N GLY A 234 -4.10 34.63 18.08
CA GLY A 234 -4.75 35.19 19.26
C GLY A 234 -3.87 36.15 20.04
N TYR A 235 -3.89 36.04 21.38
CA TYR A 235 -3.16 36.94 22.27
C TYR A 235 -2.40 36.18 23.36
N ALA A 236 -1.09 36.39 23.42
CA ALA A 236 -0.24 35.91 24.50
C ALA A 236 -0.35 36.84 25.72
N LEU A 237 -0.67 36.27 26.87
CA LEU A 237 -0.97 37.00 28.11
C LEU A 237 -0.55 36.21 29.36
N LYS A 238 -0.70 36.85 30.53
CA LYS A 238 -0.58 36.21 31.83
C LYS A 238 -1.95 35.68 32.27
N SER A 239 -2.06 34.37 32.48
CA SER A 239 -3.28 33.66 32.88
C SER A 239 -3.85 34.22 34.20
N SER A 240 -2.98 34.66 35.11
CA SER A 240 -3.32 35.32 36.37
C SER A 240 -4.08 36.65 36.20
N GLY A 241 -4.03 37.26 35.00
CA GLY A 241 -4.79 38.46 34.69
C GLY A 241 -6.28 38.19 34.46
N ASP A 242 -6.69 36.93 34.33
CA ASP A 242 -8.07 36.49 34.06
C ASP A 242 -8.70 37.17 32.81
N LYS A 243 -9.98 36.92 32.58
CA LYS A 243 -10.82 37.54 31.56
C LYS A 243 -11.01 39.05 31.79
N GLY A 244 -11.48 39.75 30.76
CA GLY A 244 -11.72 41.19 30.78
C GLY A 244 -10.77 41.96 29.89
N VAL A 245 -10.72 43.28 30.08
CA VAL A 245 -10.03 44.21 29.17
C VAL A 245 -8.52 44.07 29.28
N LYS A 246 -7.84 43.92 28.14
CA LYS A 246 -6.38 43.90 27.99
C LYS A 246 -5.91 44.93 26.97
N ARG A 247 -4.77 45.53 27.25
CA ARG A 247 -4.05 46.44 26.35
C ARG A 247 -3.08 45.63 25.47
N VAL A 248 -3.27 45.71 24.15
CA VAL A 248 -2.37 45.10 23.18
C VAL A 248 -1.14 45.99 23.04
N VAL A 249 0.02 45.48 23.47
CA VAL A 249 1.28 46.25 23.53
C VAL A 249 2.23 45.96 22.38
N GLY A 250 1.97 44.91 21.62
CA GLY A 250 2.78 44.54 20.47
C GLY A 250 2.21 43.35 19.72
N TYR A 251 2.96 42.96 18.69
CA TYR A 251 2.61 41.87 17.79
C TYR A 251 3.82 40.93 17.62
N VAL A 252 3.58 39.62 17.68
CA VAL A 252 4.60 38.59 17.52
C VAL A 252 4.21 37.63 16.41
N ALA A 253 4.97 37.65 15.32
CA ALA A 253 4.80 36.74 14.19
C ALA A 253 5.81 35.60 14.22
N ALA A 254 5.52 34.54 13.47
CA ALA A 254 6.48 33.47 13.20
C ALA A 254 7.77 34.06 12.58
N GLY A 255 8.92 33.65 13.11
CA GLY A 255 10.24 34.16 12.71
C GLY A 255 10.72 35.40 13.47
N ASN A 256 9.90 36.04 14.32
CA ASN A 256 10.39 37.07 15.23
C ASN A 256 11.22 36.45 16.38
N GLY A 257 11.99 37.29 17.07
CA GLY A 257 12.70 36.88 18.29
C GLY A 257 11.74 36.74 19.48
N ILE A 258 12.18 36.01 20.50
CA ILE A 258 11.43 35.90 21.77
C ILE A 258 11.47 37.25 22.48
N ILE A 259 10.30 37.83 22.76
CA ILE A 259 10.17 39.03 23.58
C ILE A 259 10.43 38.66 25.04
N ARG A 260 11.39 39.35 25.65
CA ARG A 260 11.82 39.12 27.04
C ARG A 260 11.42 40.27 27.98
N ASP A 261 10.95 41.37 27.41
CA ASP A 261 10.54 42.53 28.17
C ASP A 261 9.36 42.20 29.09
N TYR A 262 9.32 42.86 30.23
CA TYR A 262 8.23 42.74 31.18
C TYR A 262 6.97 43.43 30.63
N PHE A 263 5.82 42.79 30.84
CA PHE A 263 4.50 43.38 30.62
C PHE A 263 3.55 43.03 31.77
N ASP A 264 2.60 43.91 32.07
CA ASP A 264 1.66 43.80 33.17
C ASP A 264 0.52 42.81 32.90
N ILE A 265 -0.20 42.42 33.96
CA ILE A 265 -1.32 41.45 33.88
C ILE A 265 -2.52 41.95 33.06
N ASP A 266 -2.60 43.26 32.81
CA ASP A 266 -3.59 43.91 31.95
C ASP A 266 -3.07 44.11 30.52
N GLN A 267 -1.87 43.64 30.20
CA GLN A 267 -1.27 43.74 28.87
C GLN A 267 -1.20 42.38 28.17
N CYS A 268 -1.23 42.40 26.84
CA CYS A 268 -1.04 41.21 26.00
C CYS A 268 -0.31 41.54 24.70
N TYR A 269 0.24 40.52 24.07
CA TYR A 269 0.79 40.60 22.71
C TYR A 269 -0.13 39.87 21.76
N LYS A 270 -0.53 40.50 20.66
CA LYS A 270 -1.15 39.78 19.56
C LYS A 270 -0.12 38.80 18.97
N ILE A 271 -0.50 37.56 18.75
CA ILE A 271 0.43 36.48 18.38
C ILE A 271 -0.19 35.57 17.32
N ASN A 272 0.63 35.11 16.39
CA ASN A 272 0.20 34.16 15.36
C ASN A 272 0.56 32.72 15.70
N THR A 273 -0.15 31.78 15.06
CA THR A 273 0.17 30.36 15.11
C THR A 273 1.64 30.12 14.76
N GLY A 274 2.35 29.36 15.60
CA GLY A 274 3.77 29.03 15.45
C GLY A 274 4.75 30.13 15.88
N ALA A 275 4.28 31.32 16.26
CA ALA A 275 5.14 32.38 16.76
C ALA A 275 5.68 32.08 18.18
N PRO A 276 6.87 32.60 18.54
CA PRO A 276 7.41 32.43 19.88
C PRO A 276 6.58 33.17 20.93
N VAL A 277 6.16 32.46 21.97
CA VAL A 277 5.45 33.04 23.11
C VAL A 277 6.42 33.90 23.93
N PRO A 278 6.09 35.15 24.28
CA PRO A 278 6.90 35.99 25.17
C PRO A 278 7.22 35.29 26.50
N ASP A 279 8.42 35.53 27.05
CA ASP A 279 8.90 34.81 28.25
C ASP A 279 7.96 34.98 29.46
N GLN A 280 7.33 36.14 29.57
CA GLN A 280 6.43 36.49 30.68
C GLN A 280 4.97 36.03 30.45
N ALA A 281 4.61 35.57 29.25
CA ALA A 281 3.29 35.03 28.96
C ALA A 281 3.26 33.54 29.28
N ASP A 282 2.20 33.07 29.92
CA ASP A 282 1.98 31.66 30.26
C ASP A 282 0.74 31.06 29.58
N ALA A 283 -0.04 31.86 28.84
CA ALA A 283 -1.19 31.40 28.07
C ALA A 283 -1.31 32.16 26.74
N VAL A 284 -1.88 31.51 25.74
CA VAL A 284 -2.43 32.14 24.54
C VAL A 284 -3.93 31.93 24.54
N ILE A 285 -4.69 33.01 24.36
CA ILE A 285 -6.13 32.93 24.12
C ILE A 285 -6.39 33.11 22.63
N GLN A 286 -7.13 32.18 22.01
CA GLN A 286 -7.45 32.27 20.58
C GLN A 286 -8.32 33.50 20.28
N ILE A 287 -8.22 34.02 19.06
CA ILE A 287 -8.90 35.26 18.66
C ILE A 287 -10.42 35.19 18.82
N GLU A 288 -11.02 34.01 18.61
CA GLU A 288 -12.46 33.77 18.74
C GLU A 288 -12.98 33.94 20.18
N ASP A 289 -12.11 33.79 21.18
CA ASP A 289 -12.44 33.99 22.60
C ASP A 289 -12.13 35.41 23.07
N THR A 290 -12.01 36.34 22.13
CA THR A 290 -11.80 37.76 22.39
C THR A 290 -12.74 38.65 21.60
N LYS A 291 -12.89 39.89 22.06
CA LYS A 291 -13.61 40.94 21.35
C LYS A 291 -12.74 42.17 21.23
N LEU A 292 -12.57 42.66 20.01
CA LEU A 292 -11.84 43.89 19.75
C LEU A 292 -12.63 45.11 20.27
N ILE A 293 -12.01 45.93 21.11
CA ILE A 293 -12.61 47.16 21.67
C ILE A 293 -12.14 48.39 20.90
N SER A 294 -10.84 48.52 20.64
CA SER A 294 -10.31 49.70 19.94
C SER A 294 -9.08 49.39 19.10
N THR A 295 -8.94 50.19 18.04
CA THR A 295 -7.81 50.22 17.12
C THR A 295 -7.28 51.64 16.99
N ASP A 296 -6.03 51.75 16.56
CA ASP A 296 -5.37 53.00 16.19
C ASP A 296 -4.57 52.73 14.91
N ASN A 297 -4.94 53.39 13.81
CA ASN A 297 -4.38 53.14 12.47
C ASN A 297 -4.35 51.64 12.10
N ASP A 298 -5.48 50.96 12.29
CA ASP A 298 -5.68 49.51 12.08
C ASP A 298 -4.82 48.59 12.97
N ILE A 299 -4.07 49.15 13.92
CA ILE A 299 -3.35 48.39 14.95
C ILE A 299 -4.27 48.24 16.14
N GLU A 300 -4.53 47.00 16.55
CA GLU A 300 -5.32 46.71 17.73
C GLU A 300 -4.64 47.24 19.00
N LYS A 301 -5.40 47.92 19.85
CA LYS A 301 -4.90 48.53 21.09
C LYS A 301 -5.57 47.97 22.33
N ILE A 302 -6.86 47.68 22.26
CA ILE A 302 -7.63 47.18 23.40
C ILE A 302 -8.53 46.04 22.94
N ILE A 303 -8.47 44.94 23.67
CA ILE A 303 -9.32 43.76 23.48
C ILE A 303 -9.96 43.35 24.80
N GLU A 304 -11.08 42.67 24.74
CA GLU A 304 -11.74 42.02 25.87
C GLU A 304 -11.56 40.52 25.73
N VAL A 305 -10.93 39.89 26.71
CA VAL A 305 -10.86 38.44 26.83
C VAL A 305 -12.18 37.92 27.41
N LEU A 306 -12.85 37.01 26.71
CA LEU A 306 -14.21 36.57 27.05
C LEU A 306 -14.23 35.38 28.01
N SER A 307 -13.19 34.55 28.01
CA SER A 307 -13.05 33.35 28.84
C SER A 307 -11.76 33.39 29.67
N SER A 308 -11.79 32.79 30.85
CA SER A 308 -10.65 32.77 31.77
C SER A 308 -9.56 31.81 31.25
N PRO A 309 -8.36 32.29 30.87
CA PRO A 309 -7.30 31.45 30.35
C PRO A 309 -6.60 30.66 31.47
N SER A 310 -6.31 29.38 31.23
CA SER A 310 -5.51 28.54 32.14
C SER A 310 -4.01 28.60 31.80
N PRO A 311 -3.10 28.35 32.77
CA PRO A 311 -1.67 28.20 32.47
C PRO A 311 -1.41 27.15 31.37
N ASN A 312 -0.49 27.46 30.46
CA ASN A 312 -0.11 26.69 29.27
C ASN A 312 -1.23 26.49 28.22
N LEU A 313 -2.35 27.23 28.30
CA LEU A 313 -3.39 27.19 27.28
C LEU A 313 -2.80 27.57 25.91
N ASP A 314 -3.02 26.70 24.92
CA ASP A 314 -2.60 26.87 23.52
C ASP A 314 -1.10 27.19 23.32
N ILE A 315 -0.25 26.66 24.20
CA ILE A 315 1.21 26.74 24.09
C ILE A 315 1.82 25.36 23.92
N ARG A 316 2.56 25.16 22.83
CA ARG A 316 3.47 24.01 22.68
C ARG A 316 4.76 24.28 23.43
N SER A 317 5.08 23.42 24.39
CA SER A 317 6.33 23.49 25.14
C SER A 317 7.53 23.14 24.25
N ILE A 318 8.72 23.59 24.66
CA ILE A 318 9.97 23.23 23.98
C ILE A 318 10.10 21.70 23.92
N GLY A 319 10.31 21.17 22.72
CA GLY A 319 10.46 19.73 22.49
C GLY A 319 9.20 18.90 22.75
N SER A 320 8.01 19.49 22.65
CA SER A 320 6.74 18.75 22.79
C SER A 320 6.54 17.68 21.73
N ASP A 321 7.06 17.91 20.52
CA ASP A 321 6.90 17.01 19.37
C ASP A 321 8.11 16.07 19.25
N LEU A 322 9.31 16.61 19.47
CA LEU A 322 10.55 15.85 19.43
C LEU A 322 11.58 16.51 20.34
N ARG A 323 12.17 15.75 21.26
CA ARG A 323 13.19 16.28 22.17
C ARG A 323 14.58 16.09 21.61
N MET A 324 15.46 17.04 21.91
CA MET A 324 16.89 16.85 21.69
C MET A 324 17.37 15.61 22.45
N GLY A 325 18.09 14.72 21.76
CA GLY A 325 18.53 13.44 22.31
C GLY A 325 17.55 12.27 22.14
N GLU A 326 16.34 12.51 21.62
CA GLU A 326 15.34 11.47 21.36
C GLU A 326 15.56 10.76 20.02
N ASP A 327 15.16 9.48 19.96
CA ASP A 327 15.15 8.69 18.72
C ASP A 327 14.13 9.28 17.73
N VAL A 328 14.59 9.64 16.52
CA VAL A 328 13.74 10.17 15.45
C VAL A 328 13.14 9.05 14.62
N PHE A 329 13.98 8.11 14.16
CA PHE A 329 13.56 6.90 13.46
C PHE A 329 14.68 5.85 13.41
N GLU A 330 14.29 4.60 13.17
CA GLU A 330 15.20 3.55 12.75
C GLU A 330 15.43 3.61 11.24
N HIS A 331 16.69 3.61 10.83
CA HIS A 331 17.08 3.74 9.43
C HIS A 331 16.57 2.56 8.58
N ARG A 332 16.04 2.87 7.41
CA ARG A 332 15.64 1.89 6.39
C ARG A 332 16.26 2.32 5.06
N TYR A 333 16.69 1.35 4.27
CA TYR A 333 17.24 1.60 2.94
C TYR A 333 16.28 1.06 1.86
N PRO A 334 15.98 1.84 0.83
CA PRO A 334 16.30 3.27 0.70
C PRO A 334 15.53 4.12 1.71
N LEU A 335 16.01 5.34 1.97
CA LEU A 335 15.27 6.31 2.79
C LEU A 335 13.99 6.72 2.06
N ASP A 336 12.86 6.50 2.72
CA ASP A 336 11.56 6.92 2.23
C ASP A 336 11.34 8.43 2.44
N ALA A 337 10.20 8.93 1.93
CA ALA A 337 9.84 10.34 2.03
C ALA A 337 9.73 10.82 3.49
N ALA A 338 9.19 9.97 4.38
CA ALA A 338 9.01 10.34 5.78
C ALA A 338 10.35 10.48 6.51
N GLN A 339 11.28 9.55 6.32
CA GLN A 339 12.61 9.61 6.91
C GLN A 339 13.40 10.81 6.40
N ARG A 340 13.30 11.14 5.11
CA ARG A 340 13.93 12.34 4.52
C ARG A 340 13.34 13.63 5.09
N SER A 341 12.02 13.73 5.24
CA SER A 341 11.37 14.89 5.85
C SER A 341 11.72 15.07 7.33
N LEU A 342 11.83 13.97 8.08
CA LEU A 342 12.25 14.01 9.48
C LEU A 342 13.70 14.48 9.63
N LEU A 343 14.62 14.01 8.78
CA LEU A 343 16.00 14.52 8.72
C LEU A 343 16.04 16.02 8.44
N ALA A 344 15.27 16.49 7.46
CA ALA A 344 15.16 17.91 7.15
C ALA A 344 14.61 18.73 8.34
N SER A 345 13.64 18.19 9.09
CA SER A 345 13.05 18.87 10.25
C SER A 345 14.04 19.10 11.39
N ILE A 346 15.08 18.28 11.49
CA ILE A 346 16.16 18.42 12.48
C ILE A 346 17.44 19.04 11.88
N GLY A 347 17.43 19.43 10.60
CA GLY A 347 18.56 20.01 9.90
C GLY A 347 19.72 19.04 9.61
N GLU A 348 19.46 17.74 9.61
CA GLU A 348 20.49 16.71 9.37
C GLU A 348 20.44 16.18 7.94
N THR A 349 21.59 15.76 7.45
CA THR A 349 21.71 14.95 6.23
C THR A 349 22.37 13.62 6.59
N ILE A 350 22.01 12.56 5.87
CA ILE A 350 22.63 11.26 6.02
C ILE A 350 23.23 10.84 4.70
N ASN A 351 24.49 10.39 4.74
CA ASN A 351 25.12 9.77 3.59
C ASN A 351 24.72 8.29 3.57
N VAL A 352 23.75 7.96 2.74
CA VAL A 352 23.40 6.56 2.43
C VAL A 352 24.35 6.07 1.35
N GLY A 353 25.06 4.98 1.63
CA GLY A 353 25.94 4.36 0.65
C GLY A 353 25.18 4.03 -0.64
N GLN A 354 25.81 4.34 -1.78
CA GLN A 354 25.25 4.05 -3.09
C GLN A 354 25.59 2.61 -3.47
N LEU A 355 24.59 1.81 -3.83
CA LEU A 355 24.80 0.48 -4.39
C LEU A 355 25.50 0.63 -5.75
N ARG A 356 26.48 -0.24 -6.01
CA ARG A 356 27.19 -0.29 -7.28
C ARG A 356 26.89 -1.63 -7.94
N ILE A 357 26.23 -1.60 -9.09
CA ILE A 357 25.82 -2.78 -9.82
C ILE A 357 26.46 -2.73 -11.21
N ALA A 358 27.16 -3.79 -11.58
CA ALA A 358 27.61 -4.00 -12.95
C ALA A 358 26.64 -4.97 -13.64
N VAL A 359 26.09 -4.57 -14.78
CA VAL A 359 25.25 -5.41 -15.64
C VAL A 359 26.05 -5.71 -16.90
N ILE A 360 26.36 -6.97 -17.08
CA ILE A 360 27.22 -7.47 -18.15
C ILE A 360 26.40 -8.44 -19.00
N SER A 361 26.27 -8.16 -20.29
CA SER A 361 25.84 -9.16 -21.27
C SER A 361 27.06 -9.72 -21.98
N THR A 362 27.07 -11.04 -22.18
CA THR A 362 28.12 -11.77 -22.89
C THR A 362 27.51 -12.40 -24.15
N GLY A 363 28.18 -12.30 -25.28
CA GLY A 363 27.78 -13.00 -26.50
C GLY A 363 28.37 -12.36 -27.75
N ASP A 364 29.00 -13.17 -28.59
CA ASP A 364 29.58 -12.70 -29.85
C ASP A 364 28.51 -12.17 -30.81
N GLU A 365 27.26 -12.57 -30.69
CA GLU A 365 26.13 -12.07 -31.48
C GLU A 365 25.65 -10.67 -31.05
N LEU A 366 26.02 -10.21 -29.85
CA LEU A 366 25.43 -9.02 -29.24
C LEU A 366 26.10 -7.71 -29.68
N VAL A 367 25.27 -6.70 -29.89
CA VAL A 367 25.68 -5.31 -30.18
C VAL A 367 24.98 -4.36 -29.20
N HIS A 368 25.71 -3.41 -28.63
CA HIS A 368 25.13 -2.41 -27.72
C HIS A 368 24.10 -1.53 -28.46
N PRO A 369 22.87 -1.39 -27.96
CA PRO A 369 21.78 -0.73 -28.69
C PRO A 369 21.98 0.78 -28.90
N TYR A 370 22.81 1.42 -28.07
CA TYR A 370 23.06 2.88 -28.09
C TYR A 370 24.54 3.23 -28.30
N GLY A 371 25.36 2.29 -28.76
CA GLY A 371 26.78 2.55 -29.03
C GLY A 371 26.98 3.37 -30.31
N ASP A 372 28.10 4.10 -30.40
CA ASP A 372 28.47 4.83 -31.61
C ASP A 372 28.57 3.87 -32.81
N GLY A 373 27.68 4.03 -33.79
CA GLY A 373 27.63 3.21 -35.01
C GLY A 373 26.69 1.99 -34.96
N ALA A 374 25.78 1.92 -33.99
CA ALA A 374 24.81 0.83 -33.85
C ALA A 374 23.91 0.63 -35.10
N GLN A 375 24.33 -0.27 -36.00
CA GLN A 375 23.50 -0.81 -37.08
C GLN A 375 23.51 -2.35 -37.05
N ALA A 376 22.99 -2.97 -35.99
CA ALA A 376 22.88 -4.44 -35.97
C ALA A 376 22.06 -4.97 -37.17
N GLY A 377 21.11 -4.18 -37.68
CA GLY A 377 20.34 -4.53 -38.89
C GLY A 377 21.15 -4.62 -40.19
N SER A 378 22.41 -4.18 -40.22
CA SER A 378 23.31 -4.29 -41.38
C SER A 378 24.47 -5.28 -41.19
N MET A 379 24.58 -5.93 -40.03
CA MET A 379 25.61 -6.95 -39.74
C MET A 379 24.98 -8.34 -39.63
N GLU A 380 25.37 -9.26 -40.52
CA GLU A 380 24.89 -10.63 -40.52
C GLU A 380 25.26 -11.34 -39.20
N GLY A 381 24.28 -12.03 -38.60
CA GLY A 381 24.46 -12.77 -37.34
C GLY A 381 24.56 -11.90 -36.07
N LYS A 382 24.30 -10.59 -36.15
CA LYS A 382 24.29 -9.69 -34.98
C LYS A 382 22.87 -9.31 -34.56
N ILE A 383 22.66 -9.18 -33.25
CA ILE A 383 21.42 -8.70 -32.64
C ILE A 383 21.72 -7.62 -31.59
N PHE A 384 20.74 -6.75 -31.32
CA PHE A 384 20.87 -5.77 -30.25
C PHE A 384 20.67 -6.41 -28.88
N ASP A 385 21.52 -6.04 -27.93
CA ASP A 385 21.34 -6.43 -26.55
C ASP A 385 20.18 -5.65 -25.90
N SER A 386 19.11 -6.37 -25.58
CA SER A 386 17.96 -5.85 -24.84
C SER A 386 17.97 -6.24 -23.36
N ASN A 387 18.75 -7.25 -22.97
CA ASN A 387 18.74 -7.82 -21.62
C ASN A 387 19.38 -6.87 -20.62
N THR A 388 20.54 -6.31 -20.94
CA THR A 388 21.16 -5.31 -20.06
C THR A 388 20.25 -4.10 -19.86
N THR A 389 19.64 -3.61 -20.94
CA THR A 389 18.67 -2.52 -20.87
C THR A 389 17.49 -2.89 -19.97
N MET A 390 16.90 -4.08 -20.16
CA MET A 390 15.80 -4.57 -19.32
C MET A 390 16.19 -4.63 -17.83
N LEU A 391 17.35 -5.20 -17.51
CA LEU A 391 17.82 -5.33 -16.12
C LEU A 391 18.05 -3.96 -15.47
N VAL A 392 18.63 -2.99 -16.20
CA VAL A 392 18.78 -1.61 -15.73
C VAL A 392 17.40 -0.98 -15.49
N GLN A 393 16.45 -1.13 -16.42
CA GLN A 393 15.11 -0.57 -16.27
C GLN A 393 14.32 -1.21 -15.13
N LEU A 394 14.46 -2.52 -14.91
CA LEU A 394 13.82 -3.21 -13.79
C LEU A 394 14.33 -2.67 -12.45
N LEU A 395 15.64 -2.41 -12.30
CA LEU A 395 16.16 -1.75 -11.09
C LEU A 395 15.47 -0.41 -10.84
N ARG A 396 15.26 0.40 -11.90
CA ARG A 396 14.55 1.69 -11.77
C ARG A 396 13.08 1.50 -11.43
N GLN A 397 12.39 0.55 -12.08
CA GLN A 397 11.00 0.23 -11.83
C GLN A 397 10.75 -0.24 -10.38
N PHE A 398 11.70 -0.97 -9.79
CA PHE A 398 11.65 -1.41 -8.40
C PHE A 398 12.20 -0.38 -7.39
N GLY A 399 12.38 0.87 -7.82
CA GLY A 399 12.63 2.00 -6.91
C GLY A 399 14.09 2.30 -6.60
N PHE A 400 15.05 1.62 -7.24
CA PHE A 400 16.46 1.98 -7.12
C PHE A 400 16.76 3.18 -8.02
N THR A 401 16.77 4.38 -7.44
CA THR A 401 17.05 5.62 -8.19
C THR A 401 18.54 5.73 -8.55
N GLU A 402 18.90 6.67 -9.44
CA GLU A 402 20.31 6.94 -9.76
C GLU A 402 21.11 7.41 -8.53
N GLU A 403 20.49 8.15 -7.62
CA GLU A 403 21.09 8.56 -6.33
C GLU A 403 21.43 7.35 -5.45
N GLN A 404 20.63 6.28 -5.53
CA GLN A 404 20.75 5.11 -4.65
C GLN A 404 21.58 3.99 -5.27
N CYS A 405 21.54 3.85 -6.59
CA CYS A 405 22.15 2.75 -7.30
C CYS A 405 22.84 3.23 -8.58
N LEU A 406 24.17 3.21 -8.55
CA LEU A 406 25.02 3.41 -9.70
C LEU A 406 25.09 2.11 -10.49
N VAL A 407 24.69 2.16 -11.76
CA VAL A 407 24.69 0.99 -12.63
C VAL A 407 25.64 1.23 -13.80
N SER A 408 26.54 0.27 -14.03
CA SER A 408 27.41 0.24 -15.21
C SER A 408 26.93 -0.87 -16.13
N GLN A 409 26.71 -0.53 -17.40
CA GLN A 409 26.27 -1.47 -18.43
C GLN A 409 27.41 -1.72 -19.41
N ILE A 410 27.66 -2.99 -19.72
CA ILE A 410 28.67 -3.38 -20.70
C ILE A 410 28.21 -4.62 -21.47
N VAL A 411 28.51 -4.63 -22.77
CA VAL A 411 28.34 -5.80 -23.64
C VAL A 411 29.74 -6.27 -24.00
N VAL A 412 30.02 -7.55 -23.76
CA VAL A 412 31.33 -8.15 -23.96
C VAL A 412 31.23 -9.35 -24.89
N GLN A 413 32.25 -9.55 -25.71
CA GLN A 413 32.40 -10.75 -26.53
C GLN A 413 32.87 -11.93 -25.68
N ASP A 414 32.67 -13.16 -26.14
CA ASP A 414 32.88 -14.36 -25.32
C ASP A 414 34.37 -14.54 -24.95
N GLU A 415 35.29 -14.05 -25.79
CA GLU A 415 36.73 -14.05 -25.52
C GLU A 415 37.23 -12.77 -24.80
N LEU A 416 36.45 -12.23 -23.86
CA LEU A 416 36.94 -11.09 -23.08
C LEU A 416 37.99 -11.52 -22.04
N VAL A 417 39.27 -11.40 -22.40
CA VAL A 417 40.38 -11.37 -21.44
C VAL A 417 40.26 -10.06 -20.66
N LEU A 418 39.68 -10.10 -19.45
CA LEU A 418 39.70 -8.96 -18.54
C LEU A 418 41.17 -8.55 -18.31
N PRO A 419 41.55 -7.28 -18.52
CA PRO A 419 42.86 -6.80 -18.12
C PRO A 419 43.06 -7.08 -16.63
N ALA A 420 44.20 -7.69 -16.26
CA ALA A 420 44.52 -8.08 -14.87
C ALA A 420 44.46 -6.93 -13.84
N ASN A 421 44.30 -5.68 -14.31
CA ASN A 421 44.31 -4.47 -13.51
C ASN A 421 42.90 -4.00 -13.09
N LEU A 422 41.83 -4.72 -13.45
CA LEU A 422 40.44 -4.35 -13.10
C LEU A 422 39.93 -4.94 -11.77
N LEU A 423 40.68 -5.85 -11.15
CA LEU A 423 40.34 -6.52 -9.88
C LEU A 423 41.19 -6.05 -8.69
N SER A 424 42.01 -5.00 -8.86
CA SER A 424 42.84 -4.40 -7.80
C SER A 424 42.16 -3.24 -7.09
#